data_AF-A0A1A8S5S0-F1
#
_entry.id   AF-A0A1A8S5S0-F1
#
_cell.length_a   1.000
_cell.length_b   1.000
_cell.length_c   1.000
_cell.angle_alpha   90.00
_cell.angle_beta   90.00
_cell.angle_gamma   90.00
#
_symmetry.space_group_name_H-M   'P 1'
#
loop_
_entity.id
_entity.type
_entity.pdbx_description
1 polymer ?
#
loop_
_entity_poly.entity_id
_entity_poly.type
_entity_poly.pdbx_seq_one_letter_code
_entity_poly.pdbx_strand_id
1 'polypeptide(L)'
;NETKQLAAFQTQTKETLQLLFPQIPVETQQSNWLQEFTQKAQESLSQLSQQPQSSTQLSELLEKLKEAEESHGSLQAECEQYRTVLAETEGMLKHLQKSVEEEELVWKSKMANSEEQLKEALQKVSNLESDTQSVEQLKEQMMLLEAQLEKQTDNLVTSEEVELLNLQLSERQSQLDLAQKEVQAHKEELQQVREQLGEVMKRTRGEQNCPAEAEPSQVQNELSQRTEKLQEEATRRQQLSEEFEQAQKTVSELQAQLDLLKVSAESPQSDTEDVAQLKECLEKEKQLSKDLGQAATKLQQLLKATQEQLTKERETVRTLQEHLELKGEYVELKEGTSV
;
A
#
# COMPACT_ATOMS: atom_id res chain seq x y z
N ASN A 1 4.38 -95.09 85.79
CA ASN A 1 4.55 -94.33 84.53
C ASN A 1 3.94 -92.93 84.66
N GLU A 2 2.77 -92.78 85.28
CA GLU A 2 2.04 -91.51 85.46
C GLU A 2 2.80 -90.44 86.24
N THR A 3 3.55 -90.80 87.28
CA THR A 3 4.34 -89.84 88.09
C THR A 3 5.44 -89.14 87.30
N LYS A 4 6.03 -89.79 86.28
CA LYS A 4 7.03 -89.17 85.40
C LYS A 4 6.40 -88.21 84.38
N GLN A 5 5.21 -88.51 83.90
CA GLN A 5 4.48 -87.64 82.96
C GLN A 5 3.97 -86.37 83.63
N LEU A 6 3.46 -86.47 84.87
CA LEU A 6 3.01 -85.30 85.64
C LEU A 6 4.17 -84.33 85.94
N ALA A 7 5.35 -84.86 86.29
CA ALA A 7 6.54 -84.05 86.50
C ALA A 7 6.98 -83.32 85.22
N ALA A 8 6.96 -83.99 84.06
CA ALA A 8 7.29 -83.38 82.79
C ALA A 8 6.32 -82.25 82.40
N PHE A 9 5.01 -82.46 82.61
CA PHE A 9 3.99 -81.45 82.36
C PHE A 9 4.14 -80.23 83.29
N GLN A 10 4.44 -80.45 84.58
CA GLN A 10 4.70 -79.35 85.50
C GLN A 10 5.94 -78.54 85.10
N THR A 11 7.03 -79.19 84.69
CA THR A 11 8.24 -78.50 84.21
C THR A 11 7.93 -77.66 82.97
N GLN A 12 7.23 -78.22 81.97
CA GLN A 12 6.86 -77.49 80.77
C GLN A 12 5.94 -76.29 81.08
N THR A 13 4.99 -76.46 82.00
CA THR A 13 4.09 -75.38 82.42
C THR A 13 4.88 -74.25 83.11
N LYS A 14 5.86 -74.58 83.96
CA LYS A 14 6.76 -73.61 84.61
C LYS A 14 7.57 -72.83 83.58
N GLU A 15 8.21 -73.53 82.64
CA GLU A 15 9.02 -72.92 81.58
C GLU A 15 8.19 -71.95 80.74
N THR A 16 6.95 -72.35 80.40
CA THR A 16 6.04 -71.49 79.62
C THR A 16 5.65 -70.23 80.39
N LEU A 17 5.31 -70.37 81.68
CA LEU A 17 4.95 -69.23 82.53
C LEU A 17 6.13 -68.27 82.74
N GLN A 18 7.35 -68.80 82.92
CA GLN A 18 8.54 -67.96 83.07
C GLN A 18 8.96 -67.28 81.77
N LEU A 19 8.63 -67.86 80.61
CA LEU A 19 8.84 -67.25 79.31
C LEU A 19 7.85 -66.10 79.04
N LEU A 20 6.58 -66.25 79.46
CA LEU A 20 5.57 -65.21 79.34
C LEU A 20 5.76 -64.08 80.36
N PHE A 21 6.29 -64.41 81.54
CA PHE A 21 6.48 -63.47 82.64
C PHE A 21 7.90 -63.56 83.20
N PRO A 22 8.92 -63.08 82.45
CA PRO A 22 10.33 -63.17 82.86
C PRO A 22 10.63 -62.39 84.16
N GLN A 23 9.74 -61.48 84.53
CA GLN A 23 9.87 -60.63 85.72
C GLN A 23 9.45 -61.35 87.01
N ILE A 24 8.87 -62.55 86.94
CA ILE A 24 8.34 -63.29 88.09
C ILE A 24 9.10 -64.62 88.26
N PRO A 25 9.93 -64.79 89.30
CA PRO A 25 10.72 -66.00 89.49
C PRO A 25 9.87 -67.16 90.03
N VAL A 26 9.97 -68.32 89.36
CA VAL A 26 9.32 -69.59 89.76
C VAL A 26 10.36 -70.49 90.46
N GLU A 27 10.28 -70.66 91.79
CA GLU A 27 11.17 -71.60 92.51
C GLU A 27 10.84 -73.07 92.19
N THR A 28 11.87 -73.88 91.97
CA THR A 28 11.75 -75.18 91.27
C THR A 28 11.53 -76.40 92.18
N GLN A 29 11.58 -76.29 93.51
CA GLN A 29 11.68 -77.47 94.38
C GLN A 29 10.47 -77.76 95.30
N GLN A 30 9.43 -76.92 95.35
CA GLN A 30 8.27 -77.15 96.23
C GLN A 30 6.96 -77.42 95.48
N SER A 31 6.05 -78.16 96.12
CA SER A 31 4.74 -78.60 95.58
C SER A 31 3.71 -77.47 95.42
N ASN A 32 3.98 -76.30 96.00
CA ASN A 32 3.13 -75.11 96.07
C ASN A 32 3.57 -73.97 95.13
N TRP A 33 4.52 -74.21 94.22
CA TRP A 33 5.13 -73.21 93.33
C TRP A 33 4.14 -72.35 92.53
N LEU A 34 2.97 -72.89 92.15
CA LEU A 34 1.97 -72.18 91.38
C LEU A 34 1.27 -71.09 92.21
N GLN A 35 1.06 -71.36 93.51
CA GLN A 35 0.47 -70.40 94.43
C GLN A 35 1.45 -69.27 94.75
N GLU A 36 2.74 -69.60 94.91
CA GLU A 36 3.82 -68.61 95.08
C GLU A 36 3.99 -67.76 93.82
N PHE A 37 3.93 -68.36 92.63
CA PHE A 37 3.94 -67.61 91.37
C PHE A 37 2.74 -66.67 91.27
N THR A 38 1.54 -67.14 91.61
CA THR A 38 0.32 -66.33 91.59
C THR A 38 0.41 -65.15 92.58
N GLN A 39 0.92 -65.40 93.78
CA GLN A 39 1.14 -64.36 94.78
C GLN A 39 2.18 -63.33 94.31
N LYS A 40 3.35 -63.79 93.83
CA LYS A 40 4.39 -62.89 93.29
C LYS A 40 3.90 -62.10 92.07
N ALA A 41 3.08 -62.70 91.21
CA ALA A 41 2.45 -62.00 90.10
C ALA A 41 1.53 -60.87 90.59
N GLN A 42 0.75 -61.14 91.63
CA GLN A 42 -0.16 -60.16 92.22
C GLN A 42 0.57 -59.08 93.01
N GLU A 43 1.67 -59.41 93.68
CA GLU A 43 2.58 -58.46 94.33
C GLU A 43 3.25 -57.54 93.29
N SER A 44 3.77 -58.08 92.19
CA SER A 44 4.34 -57.28 91.09
C SER A 44 3.33 -56.32 90.47
N LEU A 45 2.08 -56.75 90.27
CA LEU A 45 0.99 -55.88 89.82
C LEU A 45 0.65 -54.78 90.84
N SER A 46 0.62 -55.13 92.13
CA SER A 46 0.32 -54.18 93.21
C SER A 46 1.46 -53.17 93.42
N GLN A 47 2.71 -53.60 93.27
CA GLN A 47 3.90 -52.73 93.31
C GLN A 47 3.89 -51.74 92.15
N LEU A 48 3.54 -52.18 90.94
CA LEU A 48 3.40 -51.30 89.77
C LEU A 48 2.32 -50.23 89.97
N SER A 49 1.25 -50.58 90.70
CA SER A 49 0.16 -49.67 91.07
C SER A 49 0.49 -48.71 92.22
N GLN A 50 1.41 -49.05 93.11
CA GLN A 50 1.74 -48.24 94.29
C GLN A 50 2.99 -47.37 94.12
N GLN A 51 3.73 -47.52 93.01
CA GLN A 51 4.93 -46.73 92.74
C GLN A 51 4.54 -45.33 92.22
N PRO A 52 4.75 -44.22 92.96
CA PRO A 52 4.34 -42.88 92.53
C PRO A 52 5.07 -42.41 91.25
N GLN A 53 6.23 -43.01 90.98
CA GLN A 53 7.11 -42.69 89.86
C GLN A 53 6.54 -43.15 88.50
N SER A 54 5.79 -44.26 88.44
CA SER A 54 5.21 -44.75 87.17
C SER A 54 4.03 -43.89 86.72
N SER A 55 3.20 -43.41 87.66
CA SER A 55 2.10 -42.47 87.38
C SER A 55 2.60 -41.09 86.93
N THR A 56 3.70 -40.60 87.51
CA THR A 56 4.27 -39.30 87.15
C THR A 56 4.91 -39.34 85.75
N GLN A 57 5.67 -40.40 85.46
CA GLN A 57 6.28 -40.61 84.14
C GLN A 57 5.25 -40.78 83.01
N LEU A 58 4.14 -41.50 83.27
CA LEU A 58 3.05 -41.61 82.30
C LEU A 58 2.40 -40.26 82.00
N SER A 59 2.22 -39.40 83.01
CA SER A 59 1.68 -38.05 82.84
C SER A 59 2.61 -37.16 82.01
N GLU A 60 3.92 -37.18 82.27
CA GLU A 60 4.92 -36.44 81.48
C GLU A 60 4.99 -36.92 80.02
N LEU A 61 4.87 -38.23 79.79
CA LEU A 61 4.83 -38.78 78.42
C LEU A 61 3.56 -38.35 77.67
N LEU A 62 2.43 -38.25 78.36
CA LEU A 62 1.16 -37.80 77.79
C LEU A 62 1.19 -36.31 77.46
N GLU A 63 1.81 -35.49 78.32
CA GLU A 63 2.03 -34.07 78.06
C GLU A 63 2.98 -33.86 76.87
N LYS A 64 4.09 -34.60 76.79
CA LYS A 64 5.00 -34.56 75.63
C LYS A 64 4.35 -35.03 74.33
N LEU A 65 3.47 -36.04 74.39
CA LEU A 65 2.69 -36.46 73.24
C LEU A 65 1.78 -35.33 72.77
N LYS A 66 1.09 -34.66 73.69
CA LYS A 66 0.21 -33.52 73.39
C LYS A 66 0.99 -32.34 72.80
N GLU A 67 2.15 -31.99 73.39
CA GLU A 67 3.03 -30.95 72.85
C GLU A 67 3.54 -31.31 71.45
N ALA A 68 3.92 -32.58 71.23
CA ALA A 68 4.33 -33.06 69.92
C ALA A 68 3.17 -32.99 68.90
N GLU A 69 1.95 -33.36 69.28
CA GLU A 69 0.75 -33.24 68.45
C GLU A 69 0.43 -31.78 68.11
N GLU A 70 0.47 -30.88 69.09
CA GLU A 70 0.27 -29.43 68.89
C GLU A 70 1.35 -28.84 67.97
N SER A 71 2.63 -29.22 68.18
CA SER A 71 3.74 -28.80 67.32
C SER A 71 3.61 -29.35 65.89
N HIS A 72 3.15 -30.59 65.74
CA HIS A 72 2.89 -31.22 64.45
C HIS A 72 1.78 -30.48 63.70
N GLY A 73 0.68 -30.14 64.39
CA GLY A 73 -0.40 -29.35 63.82
C GLY A 73 0.05 -27.97 63.35
N SER A 74 0.90 -27.29 64.14
CA SER A 74 1.47 -25.98 63.76
C SER A 74 2.37 -26.08 62.52
N LEU A 75 3.27 -27.08 62.47
CA LEU A 75 4.15 -27.28 61.33
C LEU A 75 3.38 -27.67 60.06
N GLN A 76 2.32 -28.48 60.21
CA GLN A 76 1.43 -28.82 59.12
C GLN A 76 0.73 -27.58 58.54
N ALA A 77 0.19 -26.71 59.41
CA ALA A 77 -0.44 -25.47 58.98
C ALA A 77 0.55 -24.54 58.25
N GLU A 78 1.79 -24.44 58.73
CA GLU A 78 2.84 -23.66 58.07
C GLU A 78 3.18 -24.24 56.68
N CYS A 79 3.27 -25.58 56.57
CA CYS A 79 3.49 -26.26 55.31
C CYS A 79 2.34 -26.03 54.30
N GLU A 80 1.10 -26.05 54.77
CA GLU A 80 -0.08 -25.72 53.97
C GLU A 80 -0.06 -24.25 53.51
N GLN A 81 0.34 -23.32 54.39
CA GLN A 81 0.52 -21.92 54.04
C GLN A 81 1.59 -21.73 52.97
N TYR A 82 2.77 -22.36 53.09
CA TYR A 82 3.80 -22.29 52.06
C TYR A 82 3.32 -22.87 50.72
N ARG A 83 2.56 -23.97 50.76
CA ARG A 83 1.99 -24.57 49.55
C ARG A 83 1.05 -23.59 48.83
N THR A 84 0.23 -22.86 49.59
CA THR A 84 -0.67 -21.82 49.06
C THR A 84 0.11 -20.67 48.45
N VAL A 85 1.08 -20.10 49.17
CA VAL A 85 1.92 -19.00 48.66
C VAL A 85 2.69 -19.40 47.40
N LEU A 86 3.21 -20.64 47.33
CA LEU A 86 3.85 -21.17 46.12
C LEU A 86 2.87 -21.25 44.95
N ALA A 87 1.65 -21.73 45.15
CA ALA A 87 0.64 -21.78 44.10
C ALA A 87 0.23 -20.39 43.60
N GLU A 88 0.09 -19.42 44.52
CA GLU A 88 -0.22 -18.02 44.18
C GLU A 88 0.92 -17.36 43.40
N THR A 89 2.16 -17.53 43.84
CA THR A 89 3.35 -16.99 43.14
C THR A 89 3.57 -17.64 41.78
N GLU A 90 3.36 -18.94 41.65
CA GLU A 90 3.37 -19.63 40.35
C GLU A 90 2.27 -19.06 39.43
N GLY A 91 1.08 -18.79 39.96
CA GLY A 91 -0.01 -18.15 39.24
C GLY A 91 0.35 -16.74 38.75
N MET A 92 0.92 -15.91 39.61
CA MET A 92 1.40 -14.57 39.24
C MET A 92 2.49 -14.62 38.16
N LEU A 93 3.45 -15.53 38.29
CA LEU A 93 4.52 -15.72 37.30
C LEU A 93 3.96 -16.13 35.93
N LYS A 94 2.99 -17.05 35.90
CA LYS A 94 2.31 -17.44 34.65
C LYS A 94 1.58 -16.26 34.01
N HIS A 95 0.92 -15.41 34.80
CA HIS A 95 0.27 -14.22 34.29
C HIS A 95 1.30 -13.24 33.71
N LEU A 96 2.38 -12.97 34.44
CA LEU A 96 3.43 -12.06 33.99
C LEU A 96 4.10 -12.57 32.71
N GLN A 97 4.42 -13.87 32.66
CA GLN A 97 4.98 -14.49 31.46
C GLN A 97 4.05 -14.29 30.25
N LYS A 98 2.76 -14.60 30.41
CA LYS A 98 1.76 -14.40 29.35
C LYS A 98 1.67 -12.95 28.92
N SER A 99 1.66 -12.00 29.86
CA SER A 99 1.63 -10.56 29.56
C SER A 99 2.84 -10.12 28.73
N VAL A 100 4.03 -10.62 29.06
CA VAL A 100 5.26 -10.32 28.31
C VAL A 100 5.21 -10.90 26.91
N GLU A 101 4.76 -12.15 26.75
CA GLU A 101 4.59 -12.79 25.44
C GLU A 101 3.59 -12.03 24.55
N GLU A 102 2.46 -11.59 25.12
CA GLU A 102 1.46 -10.78 24.42
C GLU A 102 2.01 -9.41 24.01
N GLU A 103 2.72 -8.71 24.90
CA GLU A 103 3.37 -7.44 24.58
C GLU A 103 4.45 -7.60 23.49
N GLU A 104 5.24 -8.68 23.53
CA GLU A 104 6.24 -8.98 22.51
C GLU A 104 5.57 -9.13 21.13
N LEU A 105 4.43 -9.81 21.05
CA LEU A 105 3.66 -9.93 19.81
C LEU A 105 3.13 -8.58 19.32
N VAL A 106 2.63 -7.73 20.22
CA VAL A 106 2.19 -6.37 19.88
C VAL A 106 3.36 -5.54 19.33
N TRP A 107 4.52 -5.58 19.98
CA TRP A 107 5.70 -4.84 19.52
C TRP A 107 6.25 -5.36 18.20
N LYS A 108 6.27 -6.68 17.99
CA LYS A 108 6.64 -7.27 16.69
C LYS A 108 5.70 -6.80 15.58
N SER A 109 4.39 -6.78 15.82
CA SER A 109 3.42 -6.28 14.84
C SER A 109 3.61 -4.79 14.55
N LYS A 110 3.83 -3.97 15.58
CA LYS A 110 4.13 -2.53 15.42
C LYS A 110 5.40 -2.30 14.62
N MET A 111 6.47 -3.04 14.90
CA MET A 111 7.74 -2.95 14.17
C MET A 111 7.54 -3.32 12.70
N ALA A 112 6.88 -4.44 12.40
CA ALA A 112 6.58 -4.85 11.03
C ALA A 112 5.77 -3.79 10.27
N ASN A 113 4.73 -3.22 10.89
CA ASN A 113 3.95 -2.14 10.27
C ASN A 113 4.79 -0.88 10.04
N SER A 114 5.66 -0.50 10.98
CA SER A 114 6.55 0.65 10.80
C SER A 114 7.60 0.43 9.70
N GLU A 115 8.10 -0.79 9.55
CA GLU A 115 9.03 -1.19 8.49
C GLU A 115 8.36 -1.15 7.11
N GLU A 116 7.11 -1.60 7.02
CA GLU A 116 6.32 -1.51 5.79
C GLU A 116 6.03 -0.06 5.40
N GLN A 117 5.65 0.80 6.36
CA GLN A 117 5.49 2.24 6.12
C GLN A 117 6.78 2.91 5.66
N LEU A 118 7.93 2.55 6.25
CA LEU A 118 9.22 3.06 5.82
C LEU A 118 9.53 2.65 4.38
N LYS A 119 9.25 1.39 4.02
CA LYS A 119 9.43 0.88 2.65
C LYS A 119 8.55 1.62 1.64
N GLU A 120 7.29 1.87 1.98
CA GLU A 120 6.38 2.67 1.13
C GLU A 120 6.87 4.12 0.97
N ALA A 121 7.37 4.74 2.05
CA ALA A 121 7.91 6.08 2.00
C ALA A 121 9.16 6.15 1.10
N LEU A 122 10.08 5.18 1.22
CA LEU A 122 11.26 5.09 0.36
C LEU A 122 10.87 4.92 -1.12
N GLN A 123 9.86 4.10 -1.42
CA GLN A 123 9.38 3.96 -2.79
C GLN A 123 8.81 5.28 -3.35
N LYS A 124 8.04 6.02 -2.55
CA LYS A 124 7.51 7.34 -2.95
C LYS A 124 8.63 8.34 -3.21
N VAL A 125 9.66 8.37 -2.35
CA VAL A 125 10.83 9.23 -2.53
C VAL A 125 11.55 8.88 -3.83
N SER A 126 11.80 7.60 -4.10
CA SER A 126 12.44 7.17 -5.35
C SER A 126 11.63 7.58 -6.60
N ASN A 127 10.30 7.48 -6.55
CA ASN A 127 9.45 7.94 -7.64
C ASN A 127 9.55 9.47 -7.83
N LEU A 128 9.49 10.24 -6.75
CA LEU A 128 9.63 11.70 -6.79
C LEU A 128 11.01 12.15 -7.28
N GLU A 129 12.08 11.42 -6.94
CA GLU A 129 13.43 11.66 -7.46
C GLU A 129 13.47 11.47 -8.98
N SER A 130 12.85 10.40 -9.49
CA SER A 130 12.72 10.17 -10.94
C SER A 130 11.91 11.28 -11.63
N ASP A 131 10.79 11.69 -11.05
CA ASP A 131 9.96 12.77 -11.59
C ASP A 131 10.73 14.10 -11.59
N THR A 132 11.47 14.39 -10.51
CA THR A 132 12.30 15.59 -10.40
C THR A 132 13.37 15.60 -11.49
N GLN A 133 14.03 14.47 -11.73
CA GLN A 133 15.01 14.34 -12.81
C GLN A 133 14.37 14.55 -14.19
N SER A 134 13.17 14.03 -14.42
CA SER A 134 12.42 14.24 -15.67
C SER A 134 12.06 15.72 -15.85
N VAL A 135 11.62 16.40 -14.79
CA VAL A 135 11.32 17.83 -14.82
C VAL A 135 12.57 18.66 -15.10
N GLU A 136 13.72 18.31 -14.54
CA GLU A 136 15.00 18.96 -14.85
C GLU A 136 15.37 18.81 -16.33
N GLN A 137 15.25 17.61 -16.90
CA GLN A 137 15.48 17.38 -18.32
C GLN A 137 14.53 18.20 -19.21
N LEU A 138 13.26 18.28 -18.84
CA LEU A 138 12.28 19.11 -19.58
C LEU A 138 12.62 20.60 -19.48
N LYS A 139 13.08 21.08 -18.32
CA LYS A 139 13.53 22.47 -18.16
C LYS A 139 14.74 22.78 -19.04
N GLU A 140 15.70 21.86 -19.14
CA GLU A 140 16.85 22.02 -20.05
C GLU A 140 16.41 22.11 -21.51
N GLN A 141 15.48 21.24 -21.95
CA GLN A 141 14.93 21.30 -23.31
C GLN A 141 14.15 22.59 -23.57
N MET A 142 13.34 23.03 -22.60
CA MET A 142 12.60 24.28 -22.68
C MET A 142 13.55 25.48 -22.82
N MET A 143 14.60 25.55 -22.01
CA MET A 143 15.61 26.61 -22.09
C MET A 143 16.31 26.63 -23.46
N LEU A 144 16.61 25.46 -24.03
CA LEU A 144 17.20 25.38 -25.36
C LEU A 144 16.24 25.89 -26.45
N LEU A 145 14.95 25.54 -26.37
CA LEU A 145 13.94 26.02 -27.30
C LEU A 145 13.71 27.52 -27.17
N GLU A 146 13.67 28.05 -25.95
CA GLU A 146 13.58 29.49 -25.68
C GLU A 146 14.75 30.25 -26.32
N ALA A 147 15.99 29.78 -26.11
CA ALA A 147 17.17 30.39 -26.73
C ALA A 147 17.14 30.31 -28.27
N GLN A 148 16.59 29.23 -28.85
CA GLN A 148 16.41 29.12 -30.29
C GLN A 148 15.36 30.10 -30.83
N LEU A 149 14.24 30.27 -30.11
CA LEU A 149 13.19 31.22 -30.48
C LEU A 149 13.66 32.68 -30.35
N GLU A 150 14.41 33.01 -29.30
CA GLU A 150 15.01 34.33 -29.12
C GLU A 150 15.96 34.64 -30.28
N LYS A 151 16.85 33.71 -30.62
CA LYS A 151 17.73 33.84 -31.79
C LYS A 151 16.96 34.01 -33.10
N GLN A 152 15.86 33.28 -33.33
CA GLN A 152 15.05 33.46 -34.53
C GLN A 152 14.37 34.84 -34.57
N THR A 153 13.87 35.30 -33.43
CA THR A 153 13.23 36.60 -33.28
C THR A 153 14.22 37.73 -33.56
N ASP A 154 15.42 37.66 -32.97
CA ASP A 154 16.49 38.61 -33.22
C ASP A 154 16.86 38.64 -34.71
N ASN A 155 17.07 37.48 -35.34
CA ASN A 155 17.39 37.43 -36.77
C ASN A 155 16.29 38.00 -37.67
N LEU A 156 15.00 37.81 -37.34
CA LEU A 156 13.88 38.38 -38.09
C LEU A 156 13.80 39.90 -37.92
N VAL A 157 14.00 40.39 -36.70
CA VAL A 157 13.94 41.83 -36.39
C VAL A 157 15.16 42.56 -36.96
N THR A 158 16.33 41.92 -36.98
CA THR A 158 17.53 42.46 -37.63
C THR A 158 17.64 42.09 -39.10
N SER A 159 16.63 41.44 -39.69
CA SER A 159 16.71 41.02 -41.08
C SER A 159 16.69 42.26 -41.97
N GLU A 160 17.82 42.50 -42.64
CA GLU A 160 17.97 43.53 -43.66
C GLU A 160 16.87 43.44 -44.74
N GLU A 161 16.31 42.24 -44.97
CA GLU A 161 15.20 42.03 -45.89
C GLU A 161 13.89 42.68 -45.39
N VAL A 162 13.61 42.63 -44.09
CA VAL A 162 12.43 43.27 -43.49
C VAL A 162 12.58 44.79 -43.52
N GLU A 163 13.78 45.31 -43.20
CA GLU A 163 14.05 46.75 -43.32
C GLU A 163 13.96 47.23 -44.77
N LEU A 164 14.51 46.47 -45.73
CA LEU A 164 14.45 46.79 -47.15
C LEU A 164 13.00 46.77 -47.68
N LEU A 165 12.20 45.78 -47.30
CA LEU A 165 10.79 45.71 -47.67
C LEU A 165 10.00 46.89 -47.08
N ASN A 166 10.26 47.27 -45.83
CA ASN A 166 9.63 48.44 -45.22
C ASN A 166 9.98 49.74 -45.97
N LEU A 167 11.25 49.90 -46.38
CA LEU A 167 11.67 51.06 -47.16
C LEU A 167 10.98 51.10 -48.53
N GLN A 168 10.91 49.96 -49.22
CA GLN A 168 10.21 49.84 -50.51
C GLN A 168 8.71 50.12 -50.38
N LEU A 169 8.05 49.63 -49.33
CA LEU A 169 6.64 49.92 -49.06
C LEU A 169 6.41 51.42 -48.84
N SER A 170 7.28 52.08 -48.06
CA SER A 170 7.20 53.52 -47.84
C SER A 170 7.41 54.31 -49.12
N GLU A 171 8.33 53.90 -49.98
CA GLU A 171 8.56 54.54 -51.28
C GLU A 171 7.33 54.40 -52.19
N ARG A 172 6.75 53.20 -52.28
CA ARG A 172 5.55 52.94 -53.08
C ARG A 172 4.34 53.71 -52.56
N GLN A 173 4.19 53.82 -51.24
CA GLN A 173 3.13 54.63 -50.63
C GLN A 173 3.27 56.11 -51.04
N SER A 174 4.48 56.66 -50.98
CA SER A 174 4.76 58.04 -51.42
C SER A 174 4.44 58.26 -52.91
N GLN A 175 4.82 57.31 -53.77
CA GLN A 175 4.51 57.35 -55.20
C GLN A 175 3.00 57.30 -55.46
N LEU A 176 2.26 56.47 -54.73
CA LEU A 176 0.80 56.40 -54.81
C LEU A 176 0.15 57.73 -54.38
N ASP A 177 0.62 58.32 -53.28
CA ASP A 177 0.10 59.60 -52.79
C ASP A 177 0.34 60.74 -53.80
N LEU A 178 1.51 60.75 -54.45
CA LEU A 178 1.83 61.70 -55.53
C LEU A 178 0.91 61.48 -56.74
N ALA A 179 0.80 60.26 -57.23
CA ALA A 179 -0.08 59.93 -58.35
C ALA A 179 -1.55 60.29 -58.04
N GLN A 180 -1.99 60.09 -56.80
CA GLN A 180 -3.33 60.47 -56.36
C GLN A 180 -3.54 61.99 -56.37
N LYS A 181 -2.54 62.77 -55.93
CA LYS A 181 -2.56 64.23 -56.02
C LYS A 181 -2.60 64.70 -57.47
N GLU A 182 -1.82 64.09 -58.37
CA GLU A 182 -1.82 64.41 -59.81
C GLU A 182 -3.16 64.10 -60.46
N VAL A 183 -3.75 62.94 -60.18
CA VAL A 183 -5.09 62.59 -60.66
C VAL A 183 -6.14 63.58 -60.16
N GLN A 184 -6.04 64.03 -58.91
CA GLN A 184 -6.94 65.05 -58.37
C GLN A 184 -6.75 66.41 -59.06
N ALA A 185 -5.51 66.83 -59.30
CA ALA A 185 -5.21 68.06 -60.05
C ALA A 185 -5.76 67.99 -61.48
N HIS A 186 -5.51 66.89 -62.21
CA HIS A 186 -6.06 66.69 -63.55
C HIS A 186 -7.58 66.65 -63.58
N LYS A 187 -8.23 66.12 -62.54
CA LYS A 187 -9.69 66.15 -62.41
C LYS A 187 -10.21 67.58 -62.27
N GLU A 188 -9.53 68.41 -61.48
CA GLU A 188 -9.85 69.83 -61.32
C GLU A 188 -9.64 70.61 -62.62
N GLU A 189 -8.52 70.39 -63.31
CA GLU A 189 -8.26 70.95 -64.65
C GLU A 189 -9.32 70.53 -65.66
N LEU A 190 -9.69 69.25 -65.71
CA LEU A 190 -10.73 68.74 -66.60
C LEU A 190 -12.09 69.39 -66.30
N GLN A 191 -12.42 69.58 -65.02
CA GLN A 191 -13.64 70.28 -64.63
C GLN A 191 -13.62 71.74 -65.11
N GLN A 192 -12.49 72.43 -64.95
CA GLN A 192 -12.31 73.79 -65.44
C GLN A 192 -12.46 73.89 -66.96
N VAL A 193 -11.85 72.96 -67.72
CA VAL A 193 -11.99 72.89 -69.18
C VAL A 193 -13.45 72.65 -69.57
N ARG A 194 -14.16 71.73 -68.89
CA ARG A 194 -15.59 71.48 -69.15
C ARG A 194 -16.45 72.70 -68.89
N GLU A 195 -16.16 73.46 -67.82
CA GLU A 195 -16.88 74.69 -67.50
C GLU A 195 -16.65 75.75 -68.58
N GLN A 196 -15.38 75.99 -68.97
CA GLN A 196 -15.04 76.88 -70.09
C GLN A 196 -15.73 76.47 -71.39
N LEU A 197 -15.75 75.18 -71.71
CA LEU A 197 -16.41 74.66 -72.90
C LEU A 197 -17.93 74.84 -72.84
N GLY A 198 -18.53 74.69 -71.65
CA GLY A 198 -19.94 74.98 -71.39
C GLY A 198 -20.28 76.48 -71.53
N GLU A 199 -19.39 77.38 -71.10
CA GLU A 199 -19.53 78.82 -71.31
C GLU A 199 -19.40 79.22 -72.77
N VAL A 200 -18.43 78.64 -73.49
CA VAL A 200 -18.28 78.81 -74.94
C VAL A 200 -19.54 78.29 -75.63
N MET A 201 -20.01 77.09 -75.30
CA MET A 201 -21.23 76.54 -75.89
C MET A 201 -22.47 77.39 -75.57
N LYS A 202 -22.60 77.96 -74.37
CA LYS A 202 -23.68 78.92 -74.04
C LYS A 202 -23.57 80.21 -74.86
N ARG A 203 -22.35 80.73 -75.09
CA ARG A 203 -22.12 81.88 -75.99
C ARG A 203 -22.49 81.54 -77.44
N THR A 204 -22.08 80.38 -77.94
CA THR A 204 -22.41 79.90 -79.28
C THR A 204 -23.89 79.52 -79.42
N ARG A 205 -24.60 79.17 -78.34
CA ARG A 205 -26.04 78.85 -78.32
C ARG A 205 -26.95 80.07 -78.13
N GLY A 206 -26.39 81.21 -77.69
CA GLY A 206 -27.07 82.51 -77.70
C GLY A 206 -27.24 83.12 -79.09
N GLU A 207 -26.49 82.61 -80.09
CA GLU A 207 -26.57 83.00 -81.49
C GLU A 207 -26.77 81.75 -82.37
N GLN A 208 -28.02 81.56 -82.80
CA GLN A 208 -28.48 80.62 -83.83
C GLN A 208 -28.61 79.12 -83.49
N ASN A 209 -29.63 78.58 -84.17
CA ASN A 209 -30.26 77.28 -84.05
C ASN A 209 -29.35 76.08 -84.42
N CYS A 210 -29.59 74.96 -83.73
CA CYS A 210 -29.21 73.56 -84.02
C CYS A 210 -29.28 73.17 -85.52
N PRO A 211 -28.60 72.09 -86.01
CA PRO A 211 -28.59 70.75 -85.37
C PRO A 211 -27.36 69.82 -85.63
N ALA A 212 -27.49 68.59 -85.09
CA ALA A 212 -26.95 67.30 -85.56
C ALA A 212 -25.45 67.01 -85.31
N GLU A 213 -25.09 66.06 -84.42
CA GLU A 213 -25.16 64.59 -84.55
C GLU A 213 -23.94 64.03 -85.31
N ALA A 214 -22.99 63.44 -84.55
CA ALA A 214 -22.15 62.28 -84.90
C ALA A 214 -20.85 62.27 -84.06
N GLU A 215 -20.88 61.66 -82.87
CA GLU A 215 -19.76 60.88 -82.30
C GLU A 215 -20.33 59.88 -81.24
N PRO A 216 -21.33 59.03 -81.56
CA PRO A 216 -21.93 58.14 -80.57
C PRO A 216 -21.05 56.91 -80.29
N SER A 217 -20.25 56.46 -81.27
CA SER A 217 -19.58 55.16 -81.21
C SER A 217 -18.36 55.11 -80.28
N GLN A 218 -17.60 56.21 -80.14
CA GLN A 218 -16.44 56.22 -79.24
C GLN A 218 -16.86 56.40 -77.78
N VAL A 219 -17.79 57.33 -77.52
CA VAL A 219 -18.35 57.56 -76.16
C VAL A 219 -19.14 56.34 -75.68
N GLN A 220 -19.84 55.64 -76.58
CA GLN A 220 -20.57 54.41 -76.23
C GLN A 220 -19.61 53.26 -75.88
N ASN A 221 -18.47 53.11 -76.56
CA ASN A 221 -17.46 52.12 -76.19
C ASN A 221 -16.78 52.43 -74.85
N GLU A 222 -16.43 53.69 -74.60
CA GLU A 222 -15.84 54.11 -73.32
C GLU A 222 -16.84 53.97 -72.15
N LEU A 223 -18.12 54.25 -72.39
CA LEU A 223 -19.19 54.03 -71.41
C LEU A 223 -19.43 52.53 -71.15
N SER A 224 -19.43 51.69 -72.19
CA SER A 224 -19.53 50.23 -72.03
C SER A 224 -18.35 49.69 -71.22
N GLN A 225 -17.11 50.07 -71.56
CA GLN A 225 -15.91 49.63 -70.84
C GLN A 225 -15.90 50.11 -69.38
N ARG A 226 -16.38 51.33 -69.12
CA ARG A 226 -16.50 51.86 -67.74
C ARG A 226 -17.61 51.16 -66.97
N THR A 227 -18.70 50.79 -67.64
CA THR A 227 -19.81 50.03 -67.03
C THR A 227 -19.36 48.62 -66.66
N GLU A 228 -18.62 47.93 -67.53
CA GLU A 228 -18.04 46.61 -67.23
C GLU A 228 -17.09 46.67 -66.04
N LYS A 229 -16.15 47.63 -66.01
CA LYS A 229 -15.23 47.82 -64.86
C LYS A 229 -15.97 48.12 -63.56
N LEU A 230 -17.02 48.94 -63.61
CA LEU A 230 -17.81 49.29 -62.43
C LEU A 230 -18.64 48.08 -61.95
N GLN A 231 -19.06 47.22 -62.87
CA GLN A 231 -19.73 45.96 -62.56
C GLN A 231 -18.77 44.92 -61.97
N GLU A 232 -17.54 44.82 -62.48
CA GLU A 232 -16.47 44.01 -61.87
C GLU A 232 -16.05 44.52 -60.48
N GLU A 233 -16.01 45.83 -60.29
CA GLU A 233 -15.74 46.41 -58.98
C GLU A 233 -16.90 46.16 -58.01
N ALA A 234 -18.14 46.24 -58.49
CA ALA A 234 -19.33 45.93 -57.69
C ALA A 234 -19.35 44.45 -57.25
N THR A 235 -19.02 43.51 -58.15
CA THR A 235 -18.92 42.08 -57.78
C THR A 235 -17.77 41.82 -56.80
N ARG A 236 -16.61 42.47 -56.97
CA ARG A 236 -15.51 42.39 -56.00
C ARG A 236 -15.88 42.95 -54.62
N ARG A 237 -16.58 44.08 -54.56
CA ARG A 237 -17.08 44.63 -53.28
C ARG A 237 -18.09 43.69 -52.62
N GLN A 238 -18.94 43.04 -53.40
CA GLN A 238 -19.88 42.06 -52.87
C GLN A 238 -19.15 40.83 -52.30
N GLN A 239 -18.15 40.30 -52.99
CA GLN A 239 -17.30 39.20 -52.48
C GLN A 239 -16.59 39.57 -51.17
N LEU A 240 -15.97 40.75 -51.11
CA LEU A 240 -15.32 41.23 -49.88
C LEU A 240 -16.32 41.42 -48.72
N SER A 241 -17.56 41.82 -49.01
CA SER A 241 -18.62 41.94 -48.01
C SER A 241 -19.02 40.57 -47.46
N GLU A 242 -19.14 39.56 -48.31
CA GLU A 242 -19.44 38.18 -47.91
C GLU A 242 -18.30 37.57 -47.09
N GLU A 243 -17.04 37.77 -47.49
CA GLU A 243 -15.86 37.34 -46.74
C GLU A 243 -15.78 38.03 -45.37
N PHE A 244 -16.08 39.33 -45.29
CA PHE A 244 -16.11 40.07 -44.03
C PHE A 244 -17.20 39.56 -43.08
N GLU A 245 -18.42 39.29 -43.60
CA GLU A 245 -19.51 38.72 -42.80
C GLU A 245 -19.14 37.32 -42.29
N GLN A 246 -18.50 36.50 -43.13
CA GLN A 246 -18.04 35.18 -42.73
C GLN A 246 -16.93 35.23 -41.67
N ALA A 247 -15.98 36.17 -41.79
CA ALA A 247 -14.98 36.42 -40.77
C ALA A 247 -15.59 36.93 -39.45
N GLN A 248 -16.62 37.78 -39.52
CA GLN A 248 -17.32 38.25 -38.33
C GLN A 248 -18.05 37.11 -37.61
N LYS A 249 -18.62 36.17 -38.38
CA LYS A 249 -19.27 34.97 -37.85
C LYS A 249 -18.27 34.05 -37.14
N THR A 250 -17.10 33.78 -37.74
CA THR A 250 -16.07 32.93 -37.11
C THR A 250 -15.51 33.56 -35.85
N VAL A 251 -15.30 34.87 -35.83
CA VAL A 251 -14.89 35.60 -34.62
C VAL A 251 -15.94 35.46 -33.51
N SER A 252 -17.23 35.60 -33.85
CA SER A 252 -18.32 35.45 -32.88
C SER A 252 -18.40 34.02 -32.31
N GLU A 253 -18.14 33.01 -33.14
CA GLU A 253 -18.12 31.60 -32.73
C GLU A 253 -16.92 31.28 -31.83
N LEU A 254 -15.73 31.79 -32.16
CA LEU A 254 -14.55 31.68 -31.31
C LEU A 254 -14.73 32.42 -29.98
N GLN A 255 -15.38 33.59 -29.98
CA GLN A 255 -15.72 34.31 -28.77
C GLN A 255 -16.67 33.51 -27.87
N ALA A 256 -17.70 32.89 -28.45
CA ALA A 256 -18.61 32.02 -27.71
C ALA A 256 -17.92 30.78 -27.12
N GLN A 257 -16.96 30.19 -27.84
CA GLN A 257 -16.13 29.09 -27.32
C GLN A 257 -15.24 29.54 -26.16
N LEU A 258 -14.64 30.73 -26.25
CA LEU A 258 -13.85 31.33 -25.17
C LEU A 258 -14.69 31.58 -23.92
N ASP A 259 -15.91 32.09 -24.09
CA ASP A 259 -16.81 32.35 -22.97
C ASP A 259 -17.27 31.04 -22.31
N LEU A 260 -17.52 29.97 -23.09
CA LEU A 260 -17.82 28.65 -22.55
C LEU A 260 -16.66 28.07 -21.73
N LEU A 261 -15.42 28.22 -22.22
CA LEU A 261 -14.22 27.79 -21.50
C LEU A 261 -13.98 28.60 -20.22
N LYS A 262 -14.26 29.91 -20.23
CA LYS A 262 -14.19 30.75 -19.02
C LYS A 262 -15.22 30.34 -17.97
N VAL A 263 -16.47 30.11 -18.38
CA VAL A 263 -17.54 29.65 -17.47
C VAL A 263 -17.21 28.26 -16.91
N SER A 264 -16.58 27.39 -17.70
CA SER A 264 -16.08 26.09 -17.22
C SER A 264 -14.90 26.20 -16.25
N ALA A 265 -14.11 27.29 -16.31
CA ALA A 265 -12.98 27.54 -15.42
C ALA A 265 -13.35 28.34 -14.16
N GLU A 266 -14.50 29.02 -14.15
CA GLU A 266 -14.95 29.90 -13.05
C GLU A 266 -16.08 29.30 -12.19
N SER A 267 -16.47 28.05 -12.42
CA SER A 267 -17.43 27.29 -11.59
C SER A 267 -16.77 26.76 -10.31
N PRO A 268 -17.07 27.29 -9.10
CA PRO A 268 -16.44 26.86 -7.85
C PRO A 268 -17.07 25.57 -7.26
N GLN A 269 -18.08 24.98 -7.92
CA GLN A 269 -18.81 23.81 -7.42
C GLN A 269 -18.49 22.50 -8.16
N SER A 270 -18.03 22.54 -9.41
CA SER A 270 -17.60 21.32 -10.14
C SER A 270 -16.26 20.78 -9.65
N ASP A 271 -15.36 21.67 -9.22
CA ASP A 271 -14.02 21.26 -8.77
C ASP A 271 -14.05 20.35 -7.55
N THR A 272 -15.06 20.43 -6.68
CA THR A 272 -15.11 19.57 -5.49
C THR A 272 -15.66 18.18 -5.80
N GLU A 273 -16.66 18.10 -6.68
CA GLU A 273 -17.32 16.83 -7.03
C GLU A 273 -16.50 16.05 -8.07
N ASP A 274 -15.86 16.73 -9.03
CA ASP A 274 -14.94 16.12 -9.99
C ASP A 274 -13.63 15.66 -9.31
N VAL A 275 -13.10 16.43 -8.34
CA VAL A 275 -11.96 15.97 -7.54
C VAL A 275 -12.33 14.80 -6.63
N ALA A 276 -13.57 14.73 -6.12
CA ALA A 276 -14.04 13.58 -5.35
C ALA A 276 -14.18 12.33 -6.23
N GLN A 277 -14.75 12.46 -7.43
CA GLN A 277 -14.88 11.36 -8.38
C GLN A 277 -13.53 10.87 -8.92
N LEU A 278 -12.59 11.79 -9.21
CA LEU A 278 -11.22 11.44 -9.60
C LEU A 278 -10.47 10.73 -8.47
N LYS A 279 -10.64 11.16 -7.21
CA LYS A 279 -10.08 10.47 -6.05
C LYS A 279 -10.68 9.07 -5.87
N GLU A 280 -11.99 8.90 -6.09
CA GLU A 280 -12.64 7.60 -6.01
C GLU A 280 -12.17 6.65 -7.12
N CYS A 281 -12.07 7.14 -8.37
CA CYS A 281 -11.52 6.37 -9.48
C CYS A 281 -10.06 5.98 -9.24
N LEU A 282 -9.23 6.89 -8.72
CA LEU A 282 -7.84 6.60 -8.37
C LEU A 282 -7.73 5.53 -7.27
N GLU A 283 -8.60 5.56 -6.27
CA GLU A 283 -8.58 4.57 -5.19
C GLU A 283 -9.04 3.18 -5.69
N LYS A 284 -10.04 3.13 -6.58
CA LYS A 284 -10.44 1.90 -7.26
C LYS A 284 -9.31 1.34 -8.13
N GLU A 285 -8.59 2.19 -8.85
CA GLU A 285 -7.45 1.78 -9.68
C GLU A 285 -6.29 1.24 -8.83
N LYS A 286 -5.96 1.90 -7.71
CA LYS A 286 -4.97 1.37 -6.75
C LYS A 286 -5.36 0.01 -6.20
N GLN A 287 -6.64 -0.17 -5.84
CA GLN A 287 -7.14 -1.44 -5.35
C GLN A 287 -7.04 -2.54 -6.41
N LEU A 288 -7.44 -2.26 -7.65
CA LEU A 288 -7.27 -3.18 -8.78
C LEU A 288 -5.80 -3.52 -9.02
N SER A 289 -4.90 -2.54 -8.97
CA SER A 289 -3.46 -2.77 -9.12
C SER A 289 -2.90 -3.68 -8.02
N LYS A 290 -3.37 -3.53 -6.77
CA LYS A 290 -2.98 -4.38 -5.64
C LYS A 290 -3.49 -5.81 -5.83
N ASP A 291 -4.74 -5.97 -6.25
CA ASP A 291 -5.36 -7.27 -6.48
C ASP A 291 -4.69 -8.00 -7.65
N LEU A 292 -4.33 -7.27 -8.71
CA LEU A 292 -3.58 -7.81 -9.85
C LEU A 292 -2.17 -8.24 -9.45
N GLY A 293 -1.49 -7.47 -8.59
CA GLY A 293 -0.20 -7.85 -8.00
C GLY A 293 -0.28 -9.12 -7.13
N GLN A 294 -1.33 -9.27 -6.33
CA GLN A 294 -1.57 -10.50 -5.56
C GLN A 294 -1.88 -11.71 -6.47
N ALA A 295 -2.63 -11.50 -7.55
CA ALA A 295 -2.89 -12.54 -8.52
C ALA A 295 -1.59 -12.97 -9.24
N ALA A 296 -0.75 -12.01 -9.64
CA ALA A 296 0.54 -12.28 -10.27
C ALA A 296 1.48 -13.08 -9.36
N THR A 297 1.58 -12.72 -8.09
CA THR A 297 2.41 -13.46 -7.12
C THR A 297 1.90 -14.88 -6.87
N LYS A 298 0.57 -15.09 -6.75
CA LYS A 298 -0.01 -16.44 -6.66
C LYS A 298 0.27 -17.27 -7.91
N LEU A 299 0.16 -16.69 -9.10
CA LEU A 299 0.50 -17.35 -10.35
C LEU A 299 1.99 -17.72 -10.40
N GLN A 300 2.88 -16.83 -9.95
CA GLN A 300 4.31 -17.09 -9.91
C GLN A 300 4.68 -18.22 -8.94
N GLN A 301 4.02 -18.28 -7.77
CA GLN A 301 4.19 -19.39 -6.81
C GLN A 301 3.69 -20.72 -7.36
N LEU A 302 2.50 -20.73 -7.99
CA LEU A 302 1.97 -21.92 -8.66
C LEU A 302 2.89 -22.39 -9.77
N LEU A 303 3.39 -21.48 -10.60
CA LEU A 303 4.31 -21.80 -11.69
C LEU A 303 5.60 -22.41 -11.13
N LYS A 304 6.18 -21.83 -10.07
CA LYS A 304 7.35 -22.40 -9.39
C LYS A 304 7.08 -23.80 -8.85
N ALA A 305 5.95 -24.01 -8.16
CA ALA A 305 5.57 -25.32 -7.64
C ALA A 305 5.39 -26.36 -8.75
N THR A 306 4.72 -25.98 -9.86
CA THR A 306 4.57 -26.88 -11.02
C THR A 306 5.89 -27.20 -11.69
N GLN A 307 6.83 -26.25 -11.73
CA GLN A 307 8.16 -26.46 -12.30
C GLN A 307 9.02 -27.37 -11.42
N GLU A 308 8.95 -27.23 -10.10
CA GLU A 308 9.57 -28.14 -9.14
C GLU A 308 8.98 -29.56 -9.25
N GLN A 309 7.66 -29.67 -9.37
CA GLN A 309 7.01 -30.97 -9.56
C GLN A 309 7.42 -31.62 -10.89
N LEU A 310 7.49 -30.86 -11.98
CA LEU A 310 7.98 -31.34 -13.27
C LEU A 310 9.44 -31.82 -13.19
N THR A 311 10.30 -31.11 -12.45
CA THR A 311 11.69 -31.56 -12.25
C THR A 311 11.77 -32.88 -11.49
N LYS A 312 10.96 -33.06 -10.44
CA LYS A 312 10.88 -34.32 -9.70
C LYS A 312 10.36 -35.46 -10.59
N GLU A 313 9.31 -35.22 -11.37
CA GLU A 313 8.82 -36.21 -12.32
C GLU A 313 9.89 -36.60 -13.34
N ARG A 314 10.62 -35.64 -13.90
CA ARG A 314 11.75 -35.91 -14.81
C ARG A 314 12.84 -36.75 -14.17
N GLU A 315 13.17 -36.51 -12.90
CA GLU A 315 14.13 -37.33 -12.15
C GLU A 315 13.60 -38.74 -11.91
N THR A 316 12.34 -38.88 -11.49
CA THR A 316 11.74 -40.21 -11.31
C THR A 316 11.72 -41.00 -12.63
N VAL A 317 11.35 -40.37 -13.75
CA VAL A 317 11.40 -40.99 -15.08
C VAL A 317 12.81 -41.42 -15.45
N ARG A 318 13.82 -40.58 -15.18
CA ARG A 318 15.23 -40.93 -15.42
C ARG A 318 15.66 -42.15 -14.61
N THR A 319 15.35 -42.20 -13.32
CA THR A 319 15.70 -43.36 -12.48
C THR A 319 14.98 -44.64 -12.93
N LEU A 320 13.74 -44.52 -13.41
CA LEU A 320 13.01 -45.66 -13.97
C LEU A 320 13.60 -46.11 -15.31
N GLN A 321 14.07 -45.18 -16.15
CA GLN A 321 14.81 -45.51 -17.39
C GLN A 321 16.13 -46.22 -17.09
N GLU A 322 16.93 -45.71 -16.14
CA GLU A 322 18.18 -46.36 -15.70
C GLU A 322 17.92 -47.78 -15.15
N HIS A 323 16.87 -47.96 -14.35
CA HIS A 323 16.47 -49.29 -13.87
C HIS A 323 16.01 -50.22 -14.99
N LEU A 324 15.34 -49.70 -16.03
CA LEU A 324 14.93 -50.49 -17.19
C LEU A 324 16.13 -50.87 -18.06
N GLU A 325 17.10 -49.98 -18.28
CA GLU A 325 18.34 -50.27 -19.01
C GLU A 325 19.19 -51.31 -18.27
N LEU A 326 19.39 -51.16 -16.95
CA LEU A 326 20.09 -52.16 -16.12
C LEU A 326 19.40 -53.53 -16.14
N LYS A 327 18.06 -53.55 -16.18
CA LYS A 327 17.29 -54.80 -16.27
C LYS A 327 17.29 -55.39 -17.68
N GLY A 328 17.41 -54.56 -18.71
CA GLY A 328 17.63 -54.94 -20.10
C GLY A 328 19.01 -55.56 -20.32
N GLU A 329 20.07 -54.92 -19.82
CA GLU A 329 21.44 -55.47 -19.84
C GLU A 329 21.55 -56.78 -19.06
N TYR A 330 20.83 -56.93 -17.94
CA TYR A 330 20.81 -58.19 -17.17
C TYR A 330 20.10 -59.34 -17.91
N VAL A 331 19.18 -59.03 -18.84
CA VAL A 331 18.54 -60.01 -19.71
C VAL A 331 19.42 -60.30 -20.94
N GLU A 332 20.06 -59.29 -21.51
CA GLU A 332 20.95 -59.43 -22.68
C GLU A 332 22.26 -60.16 -22.35
N LEU A 333 22.80 -60.01 -21.13
CA LEU A 333 23.95 -60.77 -20.63
C LEU A 333 23.64 -62.26 -20.32
N LYS A 334 22.38 -62.69 -20.36
CA LYS A 334 21.99 -64.11 -20.18
C LYS A 334 21.58 -64.85 -21.45
N GLU A 335 21.43 -64.18 -22.59
CA GLU A 335 21.08 -64.84 -23.87
C GLU A 335 22.27 -65.06 -24.82
N GLY A 336 23.47 -64.59 -24.48
CA GLY A 336 24.69 -64.85 -25.25
C GLY A 336 25.61 -65.88 -24.62
N THR A 337 25.35 -67.18 -24.84
CA THR A 337 26.34 -68.26 -25.12
C THR A 337 25.65 -69.63 -24.94
N SER A 338 25.10 -70.19 -26.03
CA SER A 338 24.97 -71.64 -26.19
C SER A 338 24.77 -71.98 -27.66
N VAL A 339 25.88 -72.12 -28.40
CA VAL A 339 26.06 -73.04 -29.54
C VAL A 339 27.45 -73.65 -29.42
#